data_AF-A0A8H6Z9Y3-F1
#
_entry.id   AF-A0A8H6Z9Y3-F1
#
_cell.length_a   1.000
_cell.length_b   1.000
_cell.length_c   1.000
_cell.angle_alpha   90.00
_cell.angle_beta   90.00
_cell.angle_gamma   90.00
#
_symmetry.space_group_name_H-M   'P 1'
#
loop_
_entity.id
_entity.type
_entity.pdbx_description
1 polymer ?
#
loop_
_entity_poly.entity_id
_entity_poly.type
_entity_poly.pdbx_seq_one_letter_code
_entity_poly.pdbx_strand_id
1 'polypeptide(L)'
;MLILTFIATVTALCKTTFGAATTLNSTISPSPDIVPISIVASMAAIQLPGLGGDTRIFYQVPDGSIWIAASTGPFSIGTFYANNILVPAGQAELGTPLAVTSIGDVDYQEIHLFFISPSSILSEWIFQGGVGWRGPGGLACSDCINNQNFVVQSGRVPFYAMLNTNADSPATLRVGFISSGAPTGLTEADFDPVHGWRLGQLNS
;
A
#
# COMPACT_ATOMS: atom_id res chain seq x y z
N MET A 1 38.74 38.12 59.87
CA MET A 1 38.26 38.85 58.68
C MET A 1 37.81 37.79 57.66
N LEU A 2 36.57 37.34 57.80
CA LEU A 2 35.45 37.60 56.89
C LEU A 2 35.66 36.96 55.49
N ILE A 3 35.15 35.74 55.28
CA ILE A 3 33.91 35.41 54.55
C ILE A 3 34.10 35.40 53.01
N LEU A 4 33.97 34.24 52.34
CA LEU A 4 32.75 33.79 51.63
C LEU A 4 33.03 32.61 50.69
N THR A 5 32.26 31.54 50.85
CA THR A 5 32.09 30.37 49.99
C THR A 5 31.35 30.73 48.70
N PHE A 6 31.66 30.12 47.56
CA PHE A 6 30.66 29.86 46.51
C PHE A 6 31.02 28.60 45.70
N ILE A 7 30.29 27.52 45.97
CA ILE A 7 30.17 26.36 45.07
C ILE A 7 29.05 26.70 44.11
N ALA A 8 29.36 26.87 42.82
CA ALA A 8 28.34 27.06 41.78
C ALA A 8 27.94 25.70 41.20
N THR A 9 26.80 25.17 41.62
CA THR A 9 26.07 24.11 40.93
C THR A 9 25.41 24.70 39.68
N VAL A 10 25.89 24.33 38.50
CA VAL A 10 25.24 24.66 37.23
C VAL A 10 24.12 23.63 36.99
N THR A 11 22.94 23.93 37.52
CA THR A 11 21.72 23.23 37.09
C THR A 11 21.27 23.88 35.78
N ALA A 12 21.75 23.36 34.64
CA ALA A 12 21.23 23.75 33.34
C ALA A 12 19.80 23.21 33.21
N LEU A 13 18.83 24.05 33.59
CA LEU A 13 17.42 23.84 33.32
C LEU A 13 17.23 23.96 31.80
N CYS A 14 17.29 22.83 31.10
CA CYS A 14 16.93 22.74 29.69
C CYS A 14 15.43 23.01 29.57
N LYS A 15 15.04 24.29 29.49
CA LYS A 15 13.73 24.70 29.00
C LYS A 15 13.69 24.39 27.51
N THR A 16 13.31 23.17 27.16
CA THR A 16 12.73 22.91 25.85
C THR A 16 11.42 23.69 25.79
N THR A 17 11.48 24.89 25.24
CA THR A 17 10.30 25.57 24.74
C THR A 17 9.75 24.71 23.60
N PHE A 18 8.82 23.82 23.93
CA PHE A 18 7.92 23.27 22.92
C PHE A 18 7.21 24.48 22.31
N GLY A 19 7.49 24.74 21.03
CA GLY A 19 6.69 25.68 20.25
C GLY A 19 5.23 25.32 20.46
N ALA A 20 4.39 26.34 20.68
CA ALA A 20 2.95 26.15 20.82
C ALA A 20 2.48 25.17 19.76
N ALA A 21 1.79 24.10 20.17
CA ALA A 21 1.19 23.16 19.24
C ALA A 21 0.34 23.99 18.29
N THR A 22 0.76 24.09 17.02
CA THR A 22 -0.09 24.59 15.96
C THR A 22 -1.25 23.62 15.93
N THR A 23 -2.37 23.99 16.54
CA THR A 23 -3.62 23.27 16.36
C THR A 23 -3.83 23.23 14.86
N LEU A 24 -3.67 22.04 14.27
CA LEU A 24 -4.15 21.77 12.93
C LEU A 24 -5.63 22.12 12.96
N ASN A 25 -5.96 23.27 12.38
CA ASN A 25 -7.33 23.70 12.24
C ASN A 25 -7.91 22.82 11.13
N SER A 26 -8.24 21.57 11.46
CA SER A 26 -8.92 20.65 10.55
C SER A 26 -10.39 21.07 10.50
N THR A 27 -10.66 22.23 9.92
CA THR A 27 -11.97 22.46 9.32
C THR A 27 -12.05 21.50 8.15
N ILE A 28 -12.47 20.26 8.42
CA ILE A 28 -12.97 19.35 7.42
C ILE A 28 -14.11 20.14 6.77
N SER A 29 -13.92 20.58 5.53
CA SER A 29 -15.03 21.15 4.76
C SER A 29 -16.12 20.08 4.80
N PRO A 30 -17.34 20.38 5.29
CA PRO A 30 -18.39 19.38 5.39
C PRO A 30 -18.76 18.93 3.98
N SER A 31 -18.10 17.87 3.51
CA SER A 31 -18.56 17.09 2.38
C SER A 31 -19.83 16.38 2.83
N PRO A 32 -20.91 16.38 2.04
CA PRO A 32 -22.13 15.64 2.36
C PRO A 32 -21.93 14.12 2.46
N ASP A 33 -20.79 13.59 2.01
CA ASP A 33 -20.53 12.15 1.94
C ASP A 33 -19.40 11.72 2.88
N ILE A 34 -19.70 11.67 4.19
CA ILE A 34 -18.86 10.90 5.12
C ILE A 34 -19.10 9.42 4.82
N VAL A 35 -18.13 8.77 4.18
CA VAL A 35 -18.15 7.31 3.98
C VAL A 35 -17.52 6.65 5.21
N PRO A 36 -18.28 5.90 6.03
CA PRO A 36 -17.70 5.19 7.17
C PRO A 36 -16.80 4.07 6.66
N ILE A 37 -15.51 4.17 6.96
CA ILE A 37 -14.50 3.15 6.65
C ILE A 37 -14.09 2.49 7.97
N SER A 38 -14.38 1.19 8.12
CA SER A 38 -13.93 0.37 9.24
C SER A 38 -12.78 -0.52 8.75
N ILE A 39 -11.55 -0.18 9.11
CA ILE A 39 -10.36 -0.91 8.68
C ILE A 39 -9.88 -1.87 9.77
N VAL A 40 -9.45 -3.07 9.36
CA VAL A 40 -8.83 -4.06 10.26
C VAL A 40 -7.33 -4.22 10.07
N ALA A 41 -6.76 -3.57 9.05
CA ALA A 41 -5.38 -3.79 8.65
C ALA A 41 -4.78 -2.57 7.94
N SER A 42 -3.77 -2.85 7.12
CA SER A 42 -3.11 -1.87 6.26
C SER A 42 -4.06 -1.30 5.19
N MET A 43 -3.70 -0.11 4.71
CA MET A 43 -4.29 0.53 3.55
C MET A 43 -3.19 0.73 2.51
N ALA A 44 -3.56 0.67 1.24
CA ALA A 44 -2.67 1.00 0.15
C ALA A 44 -3.39 1.96 -0.80
N ALA A 45 -2.66 2.86 -1.45
CA ALA A 45 -3.27 3.84 -2.32
C ALA A 45 -2.37 4.15 -3.52
N ILE A 46 -3.01 4.51 -4.63
CA ILE A 46 -2.36 5.09 -5.80
C ILE A 46 -3.06 6.36 -6.21
N GLN A 47 -2.28 7.24 -6.82
CA GLN A 47 -2.78 8.36 -7.61
C GLN A 47 -2.50 8.08 -9.08
N LEU A 48 -3.48 8.32 -9.94
CA LEU A 48 -3.38 8.14 -11.38
C LEU A 48 -3.23 9.52 -12.05
N PRO A 49 -1.99 9.95 -12.36
CA PRO A 49 -1.73 11.30 -12.85
C PRO A 49 -2.40 11.59 -14.20
N GLY A 50 -2.51 10.59 -15.08
CA GLY A 50 -3.19 10.68 -16.38
C GLY A 50 -4.67 11.02 -16.33
N LEU A 51 -5.28 10.97 -15.16
CA LEU A 51 -6.72 11.10 -14.96
C LEU A 51 -7.05 12.22 -13.97
N GLY A 52 -6.28 13.31 -14.04
CA GLY A 52 -6.51 14.48 -13.19
C GLY A 52 -6.18 14.25 -11.71
N GLY A 53 -5.38 13.23 -11.40
CA GLY A 53 -5.03 12.88 -10.03
C GLY A 53 -6.07 12.00 -9.33
N ASP A 54 -6.87 11.28 -10.12
CA ASP A 54 -7.78 10.25 -9.64
C ASP A 54 -7.10 9.36 -8.58
N THR A 55 -7.79 9.19 -7.45
CA THR A 55 -7.28 8.51 -6.27
C THR A 55 -8.00 7.18 -6.07
N ARG A 56 -7.23 6.13 -5.84
CA ARG A 56 -7.72 4.80 -5.45
C ARG A 56 -7.14 4.41 -4.12
N ILE A 57 -8.02 4.03 -3.21
CA ILE A 57 -7.65 3.57 -1.87
C ILE A 57 -8.19 2.17 -1.67
N PHE A 58 -7.30 1.27 -1.27
CA PHE A 58 -7.58 -0.12 -1.00
C PHE A 58 -7.45 -0.37 0.49
N TYR A 59 -8.43 -1.04 1.08
CA TYR A 59 -8.45 -1.31 2.51
C TYR A 59 -9.23 -2.58 2.82
N GLN A 60 -8.83 -3.29 3.88
CA GLN A 60 -9.56 -4.48 4.34
C GLN A 60 -10.52 -4.11 5.47
N VAL A 61 -11.74 -4.65 5.42
CA VAL A 61 -12.78 -4.49 6.45
C VAL A 61 -12.90 -5.75 7.33
N PRO A 62 -13.65 -5.72 8.46
CA PRO A 62 -13.64 -6.82 9.43
C PRO A 62 -14.08 -8.19 8.95
N ASP A 63 -14.85 -8.28 7.85
CA ASP A 63 -15.22 -9.57 7.26
C ASP A 63 -14.09 -10.20 6.41
N GLY A 64 -12.95 -9.52 6.28
CA GLY A 64 -11.78 -9.96 5.51
C GLY A 64 -11.81 -9.58 4.03
N SER A 65 -12.90 -8.98 3.52
CA SER A 65 -12.95 -8.46 2.15
C SER A 65 -12.08 -7.21 1.99
N ILE A 66 -11.52 -7.02 0.79
CA ILE A 66 -10.78 -5.81 0.43
C ILE A 66 -11.67 -4.93 -0.43
N TRP A 67 -11.82 -3.67 -0.04
CA TRP A 67 -12.65 -2.67 -0.67
C TRP A 67 -11.80 -1.68 -1.45
N ILE A 68 -12.41 -1.05 -2.45
CA ILE A 68 -11.86 0.08 -3.18
C ILE A 68 -12.74 1.31 -2.99
N ALA A 69 -12.13 2.37 -2.49
CA ALA A 69 -12.69 3.72 -2.49
C ALA A 69 -12.04 4.56 -3.61
N ALA A 70 -12.87 5.32 -4.32
CA ALA A 70 -12.47 6.06 -5.50
C ALA A 70 -12.98 7.51 -5.47
N SER A 71 -12.08 8.44 -5.83
CA SER A 71 -12.36 9.85 -6.00
C SER A 71 -11.66 10.37 -7.25
N THR A 72 -12.27 11.30 -7.97
CA THR A 72 -11.70 11.90 -9.19
C THR A 72 -10.44 12.75 -8.94
N GLY A 73 -10.07 12.96 -7.67
CA GLY A 73 -8.93 13.77 -7.26
C GLY A 73 -8.79 13.81 -5.73
N PRO A 74 -8.00 14.77 -5.20
CA PRO A 74 -7.88 14.99 -3.75
C PRO A 74 -9.25 15.23 -3.09
N PHE A 75 -9.48 14.70 -1.88
CA PHE A 75 -10.80 14.77 -1.22
C PHE A 75 -11.31 16.19 -0.93
N SER A 76 -10.46 17.21 -0.99
CA SER A 76 -10.87 18.60 -0.82
C SER A 76 -11.60 19.19 -2.04
N ILE A 77 -11.43 18.58 -3.23
CA ILE A 77 -11.92 19.11 -4.52
C ILE A 77 -12.48 18.04 -5.45
N GLY A 78 -12.09 16.79 -5.28
CA GLY A 78 -12.53 15.66 -6.09
C GLY A 78 -13.91 15.18 -5.69
N THR A 79 -14.55 14.45 -6.59
CA THR A 79 -15.86 13.85 -6.38
C THR A 79 -15.66 12.39 -6.00
N PHE A 80 -16.21 12.00 -4.85
CA PHE A 80 -16.33 10.60 -4.47
C PHE A 80 -17.32 9.89 -5.40
N TYR A 81 -16.99 8.70 -5.91
CA TYR A 81 -17.89 8.04 -6.86
C TYR A 81 -17.96 6.51 -6.77
N ALA A 82 -17.12 5.86 -5.97
CA ALA A 82 -17.29 4.43 -5.73
C ALA A 82 -16.76 4.02 -4.36
N ASN A 83 -17.56 3.17 -3.69
CA ASN A 83 -17.15 2.35 -2.55
C ASN A 83 -17.65 0.92 -2.77
N ASN A 84 -16.79 0.00 -3.21
CA ASN A 84 -17.25 -1.35 -3.53
C ASN A 84 -16.27 -2.41 -3.03
N ILE A 85 -16.79 -3.61 -2.80
CA ILE A 85 -15.98 -4.81 -2.57
C ILE A 85 -15.19 -5.10 -3.86
N LEU A 86 -13.88 -5.19 -3.73
CA LEU A 86 -12.99 -5.57 -4.82
C LEU A 86 -12.57 -7.04 -4.71
N VAL A 87 -12.06 -7.44 -3.54
CA VAL A 87 -11.67 -8.81 -3.24
C VAL A 87 -12.69 -9.38 -2.25
N PRO A 88 -13.44 -10.43 -2.62
CA PRO A 88 -14.41 -11.06 -1.72
C PRO A 88 -13.77 -11.60 -0.44
N ALA A 89 -14.58 -11.69 0.63
CA ALA A 89 -14.16 -12.33 1.87
C ALA A 89 -13.66 -13.76 1.63
N GLY A 90 -12.63 -14.17 2.35
CA GLY A 90 -12.00 -15.50 2.24
C GLY A 90 -10.97 -15.65 1.12
N GLN A 91 -10.74 -14.63 0.29
CA GLN A 91 -9.65 -14.63 -0.71
C GLN A 91 -8.34 -14.05 -0.14
N ALA A 92 -8.44 -13.15 0.83
CA ALA A 92 -7.32 -12.54 1.54
C ALA A 92 -7.26 -13.04 2.99
N GLU A 93 -6.06 -13.16 3.53
CA GLU A 93 -5.85 -13.37 4.96
C GLU A 93 -6.40 -12.16 5.76
N LEU A 94 -7.02 -12.40 6.91
CA LEU A 94 -7.46 -11.30 7.77
C LEU A 94 -6.24 -10.59 8.36
N GLY A 95 -6.18 -9.26 8.27
CA GLY A 95 -5.01 -8.50 8.68
C GLY A 95 -3.92 -8.39 7.61
N THR A 96 -4.20 -8.80 6.36
CA THR A 96 -3.19 -8.88 5.30
C THR A 96 -2.55 -7.51 4.99
N PRO A 97 -1.23 -7.46 4.74
CA PRO A 97 -0.61 -6.27 4.17
C PRO A 97 -1.10 -6.07 2.73
N LEU A 98 -1.33 -4.81 2.35
CA LEU A 98 -1.74 -4.40 1.01
C LEU A 98 -0.62 -3.59 0.38
N ALA A 99 -0.35 -3.86 -0.89
CA ALA A 99 0.53 -3.05 -1.71
C ALA A 99 -0.12 -2.84 -3.07
N VAL A 100 0.04 -1.66 -3.66
CA VAL A 100 -0.56 -1.35 -4.94
C VAL A 100 0.40 -0.55 -5.81
N THR A 101 0.37 -0.80 -7.11
CA THR A 101 1.01 0.02 -8.13
C THR A 101 0.16 0.03 -9.40
N SER A 102 0.48 0.89 -10.36
CA SER A 102 -0.20 0.97 -11.65
C SER A 102 0.80 1.01 -12.78
N ILE A 103 0.42 0.46 -13.94
CA ILE A 103 1.16 0.55 -15.20
C ILE A 103 0.37 1.46 -16.15
N GLY A 104 1.09 2.35 -16.82
CA GLY A 104 0.56 3.29 -17.82
C GLY A 104 0.19 4.65 -17.25
N ASP A 105 0.53 5.71 -18.00
CA ASP A 105 0.33 7.10 -17.62
C ASP A 105 -1.00 7.71 -18.10
N VAL A 106 -1.80 6.96 -18.86
CA VAL A 106 -3.08 7.41 -19.44
C VAL A 106 -4.08 6.24 -19.47
N ASP A 107 -5.32 6.50 -19.07
CA ASP A 107 -6.51 5.63 -19.24
C ASP A 107 -6.53 4.27 -18.52
N TYR A 108 -6.08 4.20 -17.26
CA TYR A 108 -6.17 2.97 -16.45
C TYR A 108 -5.62 1.73 -17.16
N GLN A 109 -4.42 1.80 -17.74
CA GLN A 109 -3.90 0.65 -18.49
C GLN A 109 -3.87 -0.58 -17.59
N GLU A 110 -3.17 -0.53 -16.45
CA GLU A 110 -3.25 -1.60 -15.45
C GLU A 110 -3.11 -1.08 -14.00
N ILE A 111 -3.82 -1.69 -13.05
CA ILE A 111 -3.63 -1.50 -11.60
C ILE A 111 -3.41 -2.87 -10.97
N HIS A 112 -2.34 -3.01 -10.19
CA HIS A 112 -1.96 -4.25 -9.53
C HIS A 112 -2.07 -4.09 -8.03
N LEU A 113 -3.03 -4.77 -7.41
CA LEU A 113 -3.20 -4.86 -5.97
C LEU A 113 -2.65 -6.20 -5.48
N PHE A 114 -1.67 -6.16 -4.59
CA PHE A 114 -1.09 -7.34 -3.96
C PHE A 114 -1.58 -7.51 -2.52
N PHE A 115 -1.72 -8.76 -2.13
CA PHE A 115 -2.08 -9.17 -0.77
C PHE A 115 -1.61 -10.61 -0.50
N ILE A 116 -1.68 -11.02 0.75
CA ILE A 116 -1.44 -12.41 1.18
C ILE A 116 -2.80 -13.13 1.29
N SER A 117 -2.93 -14.28 0.62
CA SER A 117 -4.10 -15.17 0.71
C SER A 117 -4.10 -15.98 2.02
N PRO A 118 -5.24 -16.61 2.42
CA PRO A 118 -5.30 -17.44 3.63
C PRO A 118 -4.33 -18.63 3.66
N SER A 119 -3.84 -19.07 2.49
CA SER A 119 -2.82 -20.13 2.39
C SER A 119 -1.38 -19.57 2.41
N SER A 120 -1.21 -18.31 2.82
CA SER A 120 0.07 -17.59 2.86
C SER A 120 0.77 -17.53 1.49
N ILE A 121 -0.01 -17.48 0.40
CA ILE A 121 0.49 -17.29 -0.97
C ILE A 121 0.36 -15.82 -1.36
N LEU A 122 1.43 -15.26 -1.92
CA LEU A 122 1.41 -13.94 -2.55
C LEU A 122 0.40 -13.95 -3.69
N SER A 123 -0.59 -13.06 -3.60
CA SER A 123 -1.75 -13.02 -4.49
C SER A 123 -1.98 -11.61 -5.00
N GLU A 124 -2.72 -11.52 -6.10
CA GLU A 124 -2.90 -10.28 -6.84
C GLU A 124 -4.32 -10.13 -7.38
N TRP A 125 -4.80 -8.90 -7.43
CA TRP A 125 -5.98 -8.48 -8.19
C TRP A 125 -5.55 -7.41 -9.20
N ILE A 126 -5.78 -7.66 -10.49
CA ILE A 126 -5.35 -6.78 -11.58
C ILE A 126 -6.57 -6.12 -12.22
N PHE A 127 -6.57 -4.80 -12.32
CA PHE A 127 -7.43 -4.08 -13.25
C PHE A 127 -6.71 -3.97 -14.58
N GLN A 128 -7.40 -4.24 -15.68
CA GLN A 128 -6.90 -3.95 -17.03
C GLN A 128 -7.94 -3.18 -17.83
N GLY A 129 -7.52 -2.09 -18.48
CA GLY A 129 -8.39 -1.28 -19.33
C GLY A 129 -9.12 -2.13 -20.38
N GLY A 130 -10.44 -1.95 -20.49
CA GLY A 130 -11.30 -2.73 -21.41
C GLY A 130 -11.65 -4.15 -20.95
N VAL A 131 -11.02 -4.67 -19.90
CA VAL A 131 -11.29 -6.00 -19.33
C VAL A 131 -11.94 -5.91 -17.94
N GLY A 132 -11.48 -4.98 -17.11
CA GLY A 132 -11.90 -4.84 -15.72
C GLY A 132 -10.99 -5.60 -14.74
N TRP A 133 -11.52 -5.85 -13.54
CA TRP A 133 -10.78 -6.51 -12.47
C TRP A 133 -10.76 -8.04 -12.62
N ARG A 134 -9.57 -8.63 -12.48
CA ARG A 134 -9.28 -10.08 -12.56
C ARG A 134 -8.48 -10.51 -11.32
N GLY A 135 -8.64 -11.75 -10.88
CA GLY A 135 -7.92 -12.26 -9.70
C GLY A 135 -8.47 -13.59 -9.15
N PRO A 136 -7.93 -14.09 -8.03
CA PRO A 136 -8.37 -15.32 -7.38
C PRO A 136 -9.86 -15.32 -7.01
N GLY A 137 -10.68 -16.13 -7.68
CA GLY A 137 -12.13 -16.16 -7.43
C GLY A 137 -12.93 -15.08 -8.18
N GLY A 138 -12.29 -14.30 -9.06
CA GLY A 138 -12.93 -13.44 -10.05
C GLY A 138 -12.78 -13.98 -11.49
N LEU A 139 -12.71 -13.09 -12.48
CA LEU A 139 -12.30 -13.46 -13.83
C LEU A 139 -10.89 -14.07 -13.78
N ALA A 140 -10.72 -15.22 -14.43
CA ALA A 140 -9.46 -15.96 -14.41
C ALA A 140 -8.30 -15.07 -14.90
N CYS A 141 -7.20 -15.12 -14.15
CA CYS A 141 -6.00 -14.34 -14.42
C CYS A 141 -4.82 -15.31 -14.52
N SER A 142 -4.50 -15.74 -15.75
CA SER A 142 -3.39 -16.66 -16.03
C SER A 142 -2.02 -16.03 -15.79
N ASP A 143 -1.96 -14.70 -15.89
CA ASP A 143 -0.80 -13.84 -15.73
C ASP A 143 -0.58 -13.34 -14.28
N CYS A 144 -1.57 -13.52 -13.39
CA CYS A 144 -1.46 -13.06 -12.00
C CYS A 144 -0.43 -13.87 -11.19
N ILE A 145 0.21 -13.18 -10.24
CA ILE A 145 1.28 -13.74 -9.41
C ILE A 145 0.87 -14.96 -8.57
N ASN A 146 -0.42 -15.11 -8.25
CA ASN A 146 -0.93 -16.27 -7.49
C ASN A 146 -0.59 -17.61 -8.13
N ASN A 147 -0.42 -17.67 -9.46
CA ASN A 147 -0.05 -18.91 -10.16
C ASN A 147 1.40 -19.36 -9.88
N GLN A 148 2.22 -18.48 -9.31
CA GLN A 148 3.61 -18.78 -8.95
C GLN A 148 3.76 -19.51 -7.62
N ASN A 149 2.71 -19.53 -6.79
CA ASN A 149 2.73 -20.16 -5.46
C ASN A 149 3.88 -19.66 -4.56
N PHE A 150 4.23 -18.37 -4.66
CA PHE A 150 5.24 -17.78 -3.79
C PHE A 150 4.73 -17.73 -2.35
N VAL A 151 5.35 -18.51 -1.47
CA VAL A 151 4.96 -18.62 -0.06
C VAL A 151 5.57 -17.47 0.75
N VAL A 152 4.71 -16.73 1.43
CA VAL A 152 5.02 -15.55 2.24
C VAL A 152 4.97 -15.90 3.72
N GLN A 153 5.79 -15.24 4.53
CA GLN A 153 5.64 -15.27 5.98
C GLN A 153 4.54 -14.29 6.43
N SER A 154 3.38 -14.83 6.80
CA SER A 154 2.30 -14.01 7.34
C SER A 154 2.72 -13.26 8.62
N GLY A 155 2.16 -12.06 8.81
CA GLY A 155 2.38 -11.20 9.97
C GLY A 155 3.73 -10.48 10.00
N ARG A 156 4.57 -10.62 8.97
CA ARG A 156 5.85 -9.89 8.83
C ARG A 156 5.69 -8.74 7.84
N VAL A 157 6.34 -7.59 8.12
CA VAL A 157 6.06 -6.32 7.43
C VAL A 157 7.37 -5.67 6.97
N PRO A 158 7.93 -6.18 5.87
CA PRO A 158 7.89 -5.35 4.66
C PRO A 158 6.96 -5.95 3.61
N PHE A 159 6.09 -5.10 3.05
CA PHE A 159 5.28 -5.41 1.89
C PHE A 159 5.16 -4.16 1.01
N TYR A 160 5.64 -4.23 -0.23
CA TYR A 160 5.59 -3.09 -1.16
C TYR A 160 5.37 -3.57 -2.59
N ALA A 161 4.90 -2.66 -3.43
CA ALA A 161 4.84 -2.82 -4.86
C ALA A 161 5.42 -1.57 -5.53
N MET A 162 6.19 -1.75 -6.59
CA MET A 162 6.80 -0.68 -7.36
C MET A 162 6.76 -1.02 -8.84
N LEU A 163 6.66 0.03 -9.65
CA LEU A 163 6.91 -0.06 -11.08
C LEU A 163 8.25 0.58 -11.40
N ASN A 164 9.07 -0.10 -12.19
CA ASN A 164 10.19 0.53 -12.86
C ASN A 164 9.71 1.12 -14.18
N THR A 165 9.83 2.44 -14.35
CA THR A 165 9.42 3.17 -15.56
C THR A 165 10.60 3.66 -16.39
N ASN A 166 11.81 3.14 -16.16
CA ASN A 166 13.00 3.54 -16.92
C ASN A 166 12.77 3.35 -18.44
N ALA A 167 12.95 4.42 -19.21
CA ALA A 167 12.74 4.41 -20.67
C ALA A 167 13.62 3.41 -21.43
N ASP A 168 14.74 2.99 -20.82
CA ASP A 168 15.72 2.08 -21.41
C ASP A 168 15.51 0.60 -21.02
N SER A 169 14.46 0.29 -20.26
CA SER A 169 14.12 -1.08 -19.83
C SER A 169 12.62 -1.33 -20.01
N PRO A 170 12.18 -2.55 -20.36
CA PRO A 170 10.77 -2.89 -20.21
C PRO A 170 10.31 -2.59 -18.78
N ALA A 171 9.07 -2.11 -18.64
CA ALA A 171 8.51 -1.81 -17.34
C ALA A 171 8.50 -3.08 -16.50
N THR A 172 9.21 -3.07 -15.37
CA THR A 172 9.27 -4.21 -14.45
C THR A 172 8.43 -3.92 -13.23
N LEU A 173 7.40 -4.73 -13.04
CA LEU A 173 6.59 -4.74 -11.83
C LEU A 173 7.38 -5.50 -10.74
N ARG A 174 7.47 -4.94 -9.54
CA ARG A 174 8.26 -5.48 -8.42
C ARG A 174 7.43 -5.52 -7.16
N VAL A 175 7.48 -6.61 -6.42
CA VAL A 175 6.73 -6.81 -5.17
C VAL A 175 7.67 -7.38 -4.11
N GLY A 176 7.91 -6.62 -3.05
CA GLY A 176 8.77 -7.05 -1.95
C GLY A 176 7.98 -7.64 -0.79
N PHE A 177 8.49 -8.72 -0.22
CA PHE A 177 7.88 -9.45 0.90
C PHE A 177 8.93 -10.27 1.65
N ILE A 178 8.56 -10.89 2.77
CA ILE A 178 9.39 -11.89 3.45
C ILE A 178 8.94 -13.28 3.00
N SER A 179 9.78 -14.00 2.25
CA SER A 179 9.47 -15.37 1.84
C SER A 179 9.67 -16.37 2.99
N SER A 180 8.85 -17.41 3.04
CA SER A 180 9.06 -18.54 3.96
C SER A 180 10.36 -19.29 3.71
N GLY A 181 10.92 -19.24 2.50
CA GLY A 181 12.22 -19.82 2.17
C GLY A 181 13.42 -18.95 2.59
N ALA A 182 13.19 -17.67 2.89
CA ALA A 182 14.21 -16.69 3.23
C ALA A 182 13.74 -15.79 4.39
N PRO A 183 13.48 -16.36 5.58
CA PRO A 183 12.74 -15.70 6.67
C PRO A 183 13.45 -14.49 7.29
N THR A 184 14.76 -14.37 7.06
CA THR A 184 15.60 -13.29 7.60
C THR A 184 15.95 -12.23 6.58
N GLY A 185 15.48 -12.36 5.34
CA GLY A 185 15.82 -11.47 4.23
C GLY A 185 14.59 -10.91 3.52
N LEU A 186 14.79 -9.80 2.82
CA LEU A 186 13.79 -9.27 1.91
C LEU A 186 13.83 -10.06 0.60
N THR A 187 12.72 -10.66 0.23
CA THR A 187 12.49 -11.28 -1.08
C THR A 187 11.78 -10.28 -1.97
N GLU A 188 12.10 -10.28 -3.26
CA GLU A 188 11.39 -9.52 -4.27
C GLU A 188 10.95 -10.44 -5.39
N ALA A 189 9.67 -10.40 -5.73
CA ALA A 189 9.16 -10.96 -6.98
C ALA A 189 9.16 -9.85 -8.03
N ASP A 190 9.73 -10.10 -9.19
CA ASP A 190 9.70 -9.15 -10.30
C ASP A 190 9.17 -9.79 -11.58
N PHE A 191 8.42 -9.01 -12.34
CA PHE A 191 7.79 -9.43 -13.59
C PHE A 191 8.31 -8.59 -14.75
N ASP A 192 8.69 -9.28 -15.82
CA ASP A 192 8.87 -8.67 -17.13
C ASP A 192 8.16 -9.51 -18.22
N PRO A 193 7.73 -8.91 -19.34
CA PRO A 193 6.97 -9.63 -20.37
C PRO A 193 7.74 -10.77 -21.05
N VAL A 194 9.08 -10.81 -20.96
CA VAL A 194 9.91 -11.81 -21.62
C VAL A 194 10.08 -13.05 -20.74
N HIS A 195 10.26 -12.87 -19.43
CA HIS A 195 10.59 -13.95 -18.50
C HIS A 195 9.44 -14.31 -17.56
N GLY A 196 8.39 -13.50 -17.49
CA GLY A 196 7.33 -13.64 -16.50
C GLY A 196 7.82 -13.30 -15.09
N TRP A 197 7.17 -13.88 -14.09
CA TRP A 197 7.52 -13.68 -12.68
C TRP A 197 8.78 -14.46 -12.31
N ARG A 198 9.71 -13.81 -11.62
CA ARG A 198 10.89 -14.41 -11.02
C ARG A 198 11.09 -13.93 -9.60
N LEU A 199 11.91 -14.65 -8.83
CA LEU A 199 12.26 -14.30 -7.44
C LEU A 199 13.72 -13.90 -7.34
N GLY A 200 13.96 -12.77 -6.69
CA GLY A 200 15.24 -12.32 -6.19
C GLY A 200 15.24 -12.22 -4.66
N GLN A 201 16.43 -12.27 -4.07
CA GLN A 201 16.61 -12.03 -2.65
C GLN A 201 17.64 -10.93 -2.44
N LEU A 202 17.33 -9.99 -1.56
CA LEU A 202 18.31 -9.03 -1.08
C LEU A 202 19.23 -9.76 -0.10
N ASN A 203 20.45 -10.03 -0.54
CA ASN A 203 21.49 -10.62 0.29
C ASN A 203 22.44 -9.52 0.77
N SER A 204 22.78 -9.54 2.06
CA SER A 204 23.86 -8.76 2.65
C SER A 204 25.20 -9.49 2.56
#